data_AF-A0A5E3WXG0-F1
#
_entry.id   AF-A0A5E3WXG0-F1
#
_cell.length_a   1.000
_cell.length_b   1.000
_cell.length_c   1.000
_cell.angle_alpha   90.00
_cell.angle_beta   90.00
_cell.angle_gamma   90.00
#
_symmetry.space_group_name_H-M   'P 1'
#
loop_
_entity.id
_entity.type
_entity.pdbx_description
1 polymer ?
#
loop_
_entity_poly.entity_id
_entity_poly.type
_entity_poly.pdbx_seq_one_letter_code
_entity_poly.pdbx_strand_id
1 'polypeptide(L)'
;MSTEGTLPNYNILVARIFSAGMLQRARRDWYPSLNRLRTRRLRIGSGEVPELDTLEKAWVAFGRGLGLDADKQRARHEKEARGRGAWRKCKYHHKKSDEVALFACKGCGEVRYCGRECQKSDWSKGGHKAQCKRLK
;
A
#
# COMPACT_ATOMS: atom_id res chain seq x y z
N MET A 1 -45.30 -31.70 -6.41
CA MET A 1 -44.52 -30.75 -5.62
C MET A 1 -43.22 -30.51 -6.37
N SER A 2 -43.20 -29.53 -7.28
CA SER A 2 -42.03 -29.21 -8.09
C SER A 2 -41.44 -27.91 -7.60
N THR A 3 -40.16 -27.96 -7.23
CA THR A 3 -39.37 -26.85 -6.69
C THR A 3 -39.09 -25.81 -7.77
N GLU A 4 -39.64 -24.60 -7.63
CA GLU A 4 -39.25 -23.44 -8.42
C GLU A 4 -37.83 -23.01 -8.03
N GLY A 5 -36.85 -23.40 -8.84
CA GLY A 5 -35.50 -22.85 -8.78
C GLY A 5 -35.48 -21.47 -9.42
N THR A 6 -35.54 -20.41 -8.62
CA THR A 6 -35.36 -19.03 -9.10
C THR A 6 -33.94 -18.87 -9.66
N LEU A 7 -33.81 -18.77 -10.98
CA LEU A 7 -32.53 -18.47 -11.63
C LEU A 7 -32.01 -17.11 -11.14
N PRO A 8 -30.71 -16.97 -10.81
CA PRO A 8 -30.16 -15.70 -10.38
C PRO A 8 -30.30 -14.65 -11.48
N ASN A 9 -30.81 -13.47 -11.12
CA ASN A 9 -30.92 -12.32 -12.02
C ASN A 9 -29.56 -12.05 -12.71
N TYR A 10 -29.53 -12.12 -14.03
CA TYR A 10 -28.33 -11.96 -14.87
C TYR A 10 -27.51 -10.71 -14.53
N ASN A 11 -28.17 -9.59 -14.20
CA ASN A 11 -27.51 -8.36 -13.81
C ASN A 11 -26.74 -8.49 -12.48
N ILE A 12 -27.27 -9.28 -11.54
CA ILE A 12 -26.59 -9.57 -10.26
C ILE A 12 -25.34 -10.43 -10.52
N LEU A 13 -25.42 -11.40 -11.45
CA LEU A 13 -24.29 -12.24 -11.80
C LEU A 13 -23.16 -11.42 -12.46
N VAL A 14 -23.48 -10.58 -13.44
CA VAL A 14 -22.51 -9.70 -14.11
C VAL A 14 -21.86 -8.75 -13.11
N ALA A 15 -22.64 -8.12 -12.24
CA ALA A 15 -22.12 -7.24 -11.19
C ALA A 15 -21.15 -7.97 -10.25
N ARG A 16 -21.48 -9.19 -9.83
CA ARG A 16 -20.60 -10.02 -8.98
C ARG A 16 -19.29 -10.38 -9.67
N ILE A 17 -19.32 -10.77 -10.94
CA ILE A 17 -18.13 -11.08 -11.73
C ILE A 17 -17.23 -9.85 -11.86
N PHE A 18 -17.81 -8.69 -12.19
CA PHE A 18 -17.09 -7.43 -12.26
C PHE A 18 -16.44 -7.08 -10.92
N SER A 19 -17.19 -7.09 -9.82
CA SER A 19 -16.68 -6.80 -8.48
C SER A 19 -15.57 -7.78 -8.06
N ALA A 20 -15.70 -9.07 -8.38
CA ALA A 20 -14.67 -10.07 -8.10
C ALA A 20 -13.37 -9.79 -8.87
N GLY A 21 -13.46 -9.46 -10.15
CA GLY A 21 -12.31 -9.07 -10.97
C GLY A 21 -11.63 -7.79 -10.46
N MET A 22 -12.42 -6.80 -10.05
CA MET A 22 -11.91 -5.56 -9.44
C MET A 22 -11.19 -5.84 -8.11
N LEU A 23 -11.80 -6.65 -7.23
CA LEU A 23 -11.18 -7.05 -5.97
C LEU A 23 -9.86 -7.78 -6.17
N GLN A 24 -9.77 -8.69 -7.15
CA GLN A 24 -8.54 -9.43 -7.44
C GLN A 24 -7.37 -8.48 -7.77
N ARG A 25 -7.60 -7.48 -8.62
CA ARG A 25 -6.59 -6.47 -8.97
C ARG A 25 -6.30 -5.54 -7.81
N ALA A 26 -7.34 -5.07 -7.12
CA ALA A 26 -7.21 -4.16 -6.00
C ALA A 26 -6.36 -4.75 -4.85
N ARG A 27 -6.45 -6.07 -4.58
CA ARG A 27 -5.58 -6.75 -3.60
C ARG A 27 -4.07 -6.60 -3.87
N ARG A 28 -3.68 -6.36 -5.13
CA ARG A 28 -2.28 -6.16 -5.52
C ARG A 28 -1.88 -4.69 -5.43
N ASP A 29 -2.71 -3.80 -5.98
CA ASP A 29 -2.28 -2.44 -6.31
C ASP A 29 -2.90 -1.35 -5.42
N TRP A 30 -3.99 -1.64 -4.70
CA TRP A 30 -4.74 -0.66 -3.93
C TRP A 30 -3.89 -0.04 -2.81
N TYR A 31 -3.37 -0.87 -1.89
CA TYR A 31 -2.60 -0.36 -0.75
C TYR A 31 -1.24 0.24 -1.16
N PRO A 32 -0.45 -0.38 -2.07
CA PRO A 32 0.78 0.24 -2.55
C PRO A 32 0.55 1.64 -3.15
N SER A 33 -0.52 1.81 -3.93
CA SER A 33 -0.86 3.11 -4.54
C SER A 33 -1.32 4.12 -3.49
N LEU A 34 -2.16 3.70 -2.53
CA LEU A 34 -2.56 4.52 -1.38
C LEU A 34 -1.35 4.98 -0.56
N ASN A 35 -0.40 4.08 -0.31
CA ASN A 35 0.82 4.38 0.44
C ASN A 35 1.71 5.38 -0.32
N ARG A 36 1.81 5.27 -1.65
CA ARG A 36 2.53 6.26 -2.50
C ARG A 36 1.86 7.63 -2.48
N LEU A 37 0.53 7.69 -2.57
CA LEU A 37 -0.25 8.93 -2.47
C LEU A 37 0.00 9.62 -1.13
N ARG A 38 -0.16 8.89 -0.02
CA ARG A 38 0.12 9.40 1.34
C ARG A 38 1.58 9.84 1.51
N THR A 39 2.52 9.08 0.96
CA THR A 39 3.94 9.42 1.00
C THR A 39 4.23 10.73 0.27
N ARG A 40 3.63 10.94 -0.91
CA ARG A 40 3.80 12.18 -1.68
C ARG A 40 3.16 13.37 -0.94
N ARG A 41 1.96 13.19 -0.39
CA ARG A 41 1.26 14.19 0.40
C ARG A 41 2.09 14.66 1.59
N LEU A 42 2.69 13.73 2.35
CA LEU A 42 3.57 14.06 3.47
C LEU A 42 4.83 14.83 3.07
N ARG A 43 5.28 14.72 1.81
CA ARG A 43 6.47 15.45 1.32
C ARG A 43 6.15 16.86 0.83
N ILE A 44 4.98 17.06 0.23
CA ILE A 44 4.55 18.35 -0.32
C ILE A 44 3.97 19.22 0.81
N GLY A 45 3.28 18.61 1.77
CA GLY A 45 2.56 19.33 2.82
C GLY A 45 1.05 19.14 2.64
N SER A 46 0.34 18.87 3.75
CA SER A 46 -1.13 18.76 3.72
C SER A 46 -1.73 20.14 3.45
N GLY A 47 -2.55 20.26 2.39
CA GLY A 47 -3.26 21.50 2.06
C GLY A 47 -2.75 22.24 0.82
N GLU A 48 -1.55 21.91 0.32
CA GLU A 48 -1.03 22.53 -0.92
C GLU A 48 -1.70 21.99 -2.19
N VAL A 49 -2.24 20.77 -2.15
CA VAL A 49 -2.86 20.10 -3.31
C VAL A 49 -4.17 19.42 -2.90
N PRO A 50 -5.30 20.16 -2.87
CA PRO A 50 -6.62 19.63 -2.48
C PRO A 50 -7.08 18.42 -3.31
N GLU A 51 -6.61 18.31 -4.55
CA GLU A 51 -6.88 17.19 -5.46
C GLU A 51 -6.32 15.88 -4.90
N LEU A 52 -5.16 15.91 -4.23
CA LEU A 52 -4.57 14.73 -3.60
C LEU A 52 -5.40 14.25 -2.41
N ASP A 53 -6.00 15.16 -1.65
CA ASP A 53 -6.87 14.84 -0.52
C ASP A 53 -8.17 14.19 -1.01
N THR A 54 -8.76 14.76 -2.06
CA THR A 54 -9.95 14.19 -2.71
C THR A 54 -9.65 12.82 -3.29
N LEU A 55 -8.52 12.66 -3.99
CA LEU A 55 -8.09 11.40 -4.55
C LEU A 55 -7.81 10.34 -3.48
N GLU A 56 -7.14 10.70 -2.37
CA GLU A 56 -6.91 9.78 -1.26
C GLU A 56 -8.23 9.29 -0.66
N LYS A 57 -9.17 10.20 -0.39
CA LYS A 57 -10.50 9.86 0.15
C LYS A 57 -11.28 8.94 -0.78
N ALA A 58 -11.31 9.25 -2.07
CA ALA A 58 -11.98 8.44 -3.09
C ALA A 58 -11.35 7.04 -3.19
N TRP A 59 -10.02 6.96 -3.17
CA TRP A 59 -9.31 5.68 -3.24
C TRP A 59 -9.56 4.81 -2.00
N VAL A 60 -9.63 5.42 -0.80
CA VAL A 60 -10.01 4.69 0.42
C VAL A 60 -11.46 4.20 0.34
N ALA A 61 -12.38 5.02 -0.14
CA ALA A 61 -13.80 4.63 -0.31
C ALA A 61 -13.96 3.48 -1.30
N PHE A 62 -13.22 3.51 -2.42
CA PHE A 62 -13.18 2.43 -3.41
C PHE A 62 -12.75 1.10 -2.78
N GLY A 63 -11.69 1.10 -1.97
CA GLY A 63 -11.24 -0.10 -1.26
C GLY A 63 -12.30 -0.68 -0.33
N ARG A 64 -12.97 0.18 0.46
CA ARG A 64 -14.08 -0.24 1.32
C ARG A 64 -15.25 -0.82 0.52
N GLY A 65 -15.60 -0.22 -0.62
CA GLY A 65 -16.65 -0.71 -1.51
C GLY A 65 -16.36 -2.11 -2.07
N LEU A 66 -15.08 -2.48 -2.21
CA LEU A 66 -14.66 -3.84 -2.59
C LEU A 66 -14.51 -4.80 -1.40
N GLY A 67 -14.78 -4.35 -0.17
CA GLY A 67 -14.58 -5.15 1.04
C GLY A 67 -13.10 -5.33 1.43
N LEU A 68 -12.22 -4.42 1.01
CA LEU A 68 -10.83 -4.43 1.45
C LEU A 68 -10.70 -3.83 2.86
N ASP A 69 -10.09 -4.62 3.74
CA ASP A 69 -9.66 -4.19 5.05
C ASP A 69 -8.29 -3.48 4.94
N ALA A 70 -8.26 -2.19 5.30
CA ALA A 70 -7.07 -1.37 5.17
C ALA A 70 -5.88 -1.85 6.03
N ASP A 71 -6.17 -2.41 7.20
CA ASP A 71 -5.15 -2.90 8.13
C ASP A 71 -4.57 -4.23 7.66
N LYS A 72 -5.40 -5.13 7.15
CA LYS A 72 -4.94 -6.39 6.54
C LYS A 72 -4.13 -6.14 5.29
N GLN A 73 -4.55 -5.20 4.44
CA GLN A 73 -3.79 -4.84 3.24
C GLN A 73 -2.47 -4.14 3.59
N ARG A 74 -2.46 -3.30 4.63
CA ARG A 74 -1.23 -2.74 5.19
C ARG A 74 -0.29 -3.84 5.65
N ALA A 75 -0.75 -4.75 6.51
CA ALA A 75 0.06 -5.82 7.06
C ALA A 75 0.64 -6.73 5.95
N ARG A 76 -0.16 -7.05 4.92
CA ARG A 76 0.30 -7.78 3.73
C ARG A 76 1.43 -7.03 3.03
N HIS A 77 1.22 -5.75 2.72
CA HIS A 77 2.22 -4.92 2.04
C HIS A 77 3.50 -4.77 2.86
N GLU A 78 3.38 -4.55 4.17
CA GLU A 78 4.52 -4.48 5.09
C GLU A 78 5.28 -5.80 5.12
N LYS A 79 4.58 -6.95 5.19
CA LYS A 79 5.18 -8.29 5.13
C LYS A 79 6.00 -8.47 3.84
N GLU A 80 5.46 -8.06 2.70
CA GLU A 80 6.16 -8.10 1.41
C GLU A 80 7.36 -7.15 1.37
N ALA A 81 7.22 -5.96 1.96
CA ALA A 81 8.29 -4.96 2.03
C ALA A 81 9.44 -5.41 2.94
N ARG A 82 9.22 -6.32 3.91
CA ARG A 82 10.29 -6.81 4.81
C ARG A 82 11.45 -7.48 4.08
N GLY A 83 11.21 -8.03 2.90
CA GLY A 83 12.27 -8.64 2.09
C GLY A 83 13.07 -7.63 1.25
N ARG A 84 12.67 -6.36 1.20
CA ARG A 84 13.22 -5.36 0.27
C ARG A 84 13.74 -4.13 1.01
N GLY A 85 14.71 -3.46 0.41
CA GLY A 85 15.24 -2.19 0.89
C GLY A 85 14.26 -1.05 0.62
N ALA A 86 14.03 -0.19 1.61
CA ALA A 86 13.09 0.93 1.50
C ALA A 86 13.61 2.05 0.57
N TRP A 87 14.93 2.24 0.51
CA TRP A 87 15.53 3.26 -0.33
C TRP A 87 15.37 2.94 -1.83
N ARG A 88 14.69 3.81 -2.58
CA ARG A 88 14.36 3.58 -4.01
C ARG A 88 15.54 3.32 -4.94
N LYS A 89 16.73 3.85 -4.61
CA LYS A 89 17.96 3.62 -5.39
C LYS A 89 18.79 2.44 -4.88
N CYS A 90 18.28 1.68 -3.91
CA CYS A 90 18.95 0.47 -3.44
C CYS A 90 18.73 -0.68 -4.44
N LYS A 91 19.77 -1.49 -4.70
CA LYS A 91 19.66 -2.70 -5.53
C LYS A 91 18.61 -3.70 -5.00
N TYR A 92 18.37 -3.71 -3.69
CA TYR A 92 17.36 -4.56 -3.05
C TYR A 92 15.98 -3.89 -2.94
N HIS A 93 15.74 -2.76 -3.61
CA HIS A 93 14.44 -2.08 -3.56
C HIS A 93 13.34 -2.88 -4.29
N HIS A 94 13.69 -3.48 -5.43
CA HIS A 94 12.78 -4.26 -6.25
C HIS A 94 12.97 -5.77 -6.08
N LYS A 95 14.17 -6.22 -5.71
CA LYS A 95 14.50 -7.63 -5.48
C LYS A 95 14.57 -7.91 -3.98
N LYS A 96 14.09 -9.09 -3.56
CA LYS A 96 14.38 -9.55 -2.19
C LYS A 96 15.88 -9.68 -1.99
N SER A 97 16.34 -9.41 -0.77
CA SER A 97 17.72 -9.67 -0.40
C SER A 97 17.83 -11.08 0.17
N ASP A 98 18.34 -12.01 -0.64
CA ASP A 98 18.64 -13.38 -0.19
C ASP A 98 20.07 -13.45 0.40
N GLU A 99 20.94 -12.51 0.01
CA GLU A 99 22.35 -12.46 0.41
C GLU A 99 22.62 -11.53 1.62
N VAL A 100 21.79 -10.51 1.84
CA VAL A 100 22.04 -9.49 2.87
C VAL A 100 20.85 -9.38 3.81
N ALA A 101 21.11 -9.60 5.10
CA ALA A 101 20.12 -9.36 6.15
C ALA A 101 19.77 -7.87 6.22
N LEU A 102 18.52 -7.53 5.87
CA LEU A 102 18.04 -6.15 5.96
C LEU A 102 17.65 -5.83 7.41
N PHE A 103 18.14 -4.70 7.93
CA PHE A 103 17.80 -4.25 9.28
C PHE A 103 16.67 -3.21 9.26
N ALA A 104 15.83 -3.23 10.28
CA ALA A 104 14.72 -2.29 10.41
C ALA A 104 15.19 -0.92 10.90
N CYS A 105 14.48 0.14 10.49
CA CYS A 105 14.64 1.46 11.09
C CYS A 105 14.38 1.36 12.60
N LYS A 106 15.37 1.71 13.42
CA LYS A 106 15.23 1.68 14.89
C LYS A 106 14.16 2.63 15.43
N GLY A 107 13.72 3.61 14.63
CA GLY A 107 12.69 4.56 15.04
C GLY A 107 11.27 4.03 14.90
N CYS A 108 10.89 3.53 13.72
CA CYS A 108 9.52 3.06 13.48
C CYS A 108 9.39 1.54 13.36
N GLY A 109 10.47 0.80 13.07
CA GLY A 109 10.43 -0.64 12.79
C GLY A 109 9.78 -1.04 11.44
N GLU A 110 9.20 -0.09 10.70
CA GLU A 110 8.36 -0.37 9.53
C GLU A 110 9.17 -0.61 8.24
N VAL A 111 10.23 0.16 8.03
CA VAL A 111 11.07 0.12 6.83
C VAL A 111 12.42 -0.55 7.11
N ARG A 112 13.03 -1.15 6.08
CA ARG A 112 14.33 -1.84 6.21
C ARG A 112 15.38 -1.35 5.23
N TYR A 113 16.64 -1.51 5.61
CA TYR A 113 17.80 -1.08 4.84
C TYR A 113 18.86 -2.17 4.79
N CYS A 114 19.61 -2.24 3.69
CA CYS A 114 20.77 -3.13 3.58
C CYS A 114 22.04 -2.53 4.22
N GLY A 115 22.02 -1.24 4.58
CA GLY A 115 23.18 -0.51 5.06
C GLY A 115 22.81 0.87 5.55
N ARG A 116 23.68 1.47 6.38
CA ARG A 116 23.51 2.81 6.94
C ARG A 116 23.38 3.89 5.84
N GLU A 117 24.08 3.71 4.72
CA GLU A 117 24.02 4.66 3.59
C GLU A 117 22.66 4.69 2.91
N CYS A 118 21.99 3.54 2.78
CA CYS A 118 20.60 3.50 2.30
C CYS A 118 19.66 4.19 3.30
N GLN A 119 19.85 3.99 4.61
CA GLN A 119 19.05 4.67 5.63
C GLN A 119 19.23 6.19 5.59
N LYS A 120 20.47 6.70 5.53
CA LYS A 120 20.76 8.14 5.44
C LYS A 120 20.18 8.77 4.18
N SER A 121 20.31 8.06 3.05
CA SER A 121 19.77 8.51 1.76
C SER A 121 18.24 8.57 1.80
N ASP A 122 17.60 7.55 2.37
CA ASP A 122 16.14 7.55 2.53
C ASP A 122 15.65 8.61 3.53
N TRP A 123 16.42 8.85 4.59
CA TRP A 123 16.14 9.89 5.58
C TRP A 123 16.14 11.30 4.96
N SER A 124 17.18 11.63 4.20
CA SER A 124 17.39 12.97 3.63
C SER A 124 16.71 13.18 2.27
N LYS A 125 16.70 12.17 1.41
CA LYS A 125 16.23 12.26 0.00
C LYS A 125 15.00 11.38 -0.28
N GLY A 126 14.71 10.44 0.60
CA GLY A 126 13.56 9.54 0.51
C GLY A 126 12.35 10.01 1.30
N GLY A 127 12.48 11.07 2.10
CA GLY A 127 11.39 11.62 2.89
C GLY A 127 11.00 10.74 4.08
N HIS A 128 11.78 9.71 4.43
CA HIS A 128 11.48 8.89 5.60
C HIS A 128 11.48 9.72 6.89
N LYS A 129 12.27 10.80 6.96
CA LYS A 129 12.25 11.76 8.07
C LYS A 129 10.85 12.30 8.36
N ALA A 130 10.05 12.61 7.35
CA ALA A 130 8.69 13.14 7.55
C ALA A 130 7.66 12.06 7.96
N GLN A 131 7.99 10.78 7.74
CA GLN A 131 7.05 9.66 7.92
C GLN A 131 7.33 8.85 9.18
N CYS A 132 8.55 8.91 9.70
CA CYS A 132 8.98 8.07 10.81
C CYS A 132 8.15 8.40 12.06
N LYS A 133 7.35 7.45 12.54
CA LYS A 133 6.46 7.60 13.70
C LYS A 133 7.16 7.99 15.00
N ARG A 134 8.49 7.79 15.11
CA ARG A 134 9.30 8.31 16.23
C ARG A 134 9.32 9.84 16.28
N LEU A 135 9.06 10.52 15.16
CA LEU A 135 9.06 11.98 15.07
C LEU A 135 7.66 12.60 15.19
N LYS A 136 6.68 11.83 15.70
CA LYS A 136 5.45 12.39 16.22
C LYS A 136 5.61 12.72 17.70
#